data_AF-A0A3M8DCH6-F1
#
_entry.id   AF-A0A3M8DCH6-F1
#
_cell.length_a   1.000
_cell.length_b   1.000
_cell.length_c   1.000
_cell.angle_alpha   90.00
_cell.angle_beta   90.00
_cell.angle_gamma   90.00
#
_symmetry.space_group_name_H-M   'P 1'
#
loop_
_entity.id
_entity.type
_entity.pdbx_description
1 polymer ?
#
loop_
_entity_poly.entity_id
_entity_poly.type
_entity_poly.pdbx_seq_one_letter_code
_entity_poly.pdbx_strand_id
1 'polypeptide(L)'
;MRLLALSEEITSVESRDLKACGIQLIPYGKQTQWAGQKVDGVLLTKEASQAAWEEALPVLSATPGLLLLYGPSIPYGWAQRLVDNSDGDEAWEVVRMALVADGEKALIGGSADGFWVRTLCRSLAKSQRVSLVCKAKEVDEAVRQLPLYLAWKERFFVELGEVCDQEEISLQTVARAMGMDRRVGQDWLYPERLDHRRVMQWIEREGRLVAEKANVHRIALWGPAALWREMDKSWLQGKEVCLVAQEDEPIPNDIFPEWTTNRTWEKGLEDADLLVIGKADGIIRGLPLHELVLCMKQAIVLDACACFPLQEARSLLHSYRAIGEKTNVWE
;
A
#
# COMPACT_ATOMS: atom_id res chain seq x y z
N MET A 1 -0.24 24.28 -10.41
CA MET A 1 -0.09 25.13 -9.20
C MET A 1 1.35 25.07 -8.75
N ARG A 2 1.92 26.16 -8.23
CA ARG A 2 3.32 26.25 -7.79
C ARG A 2 3.38 26.62 -6.32
N LEU A 3 3.94 25.73 -5.50
CA LEU A 3 4.07 25.93 -4.06
C LEU A 3 5.52 26.03 -3.64
N LEU A 4 5.77 26.92 -2.69
CA LEU A 4 7.05 27.02 -2.00
C LEU A 4 7.13 25.93 -0.94
N ALA A 5 8.10 25.03 -1.09
CA ALA A 5 8.41 23.99 -0.13
C ALA A 5 9.35 24.55 0.94
N LEU A 6 8.81 24.81 2.14
CA LEU A 6 9.60 25.34 3.26
C LEU A 6 10.35 24.26 4.04
N SER A 7 9.94 23.00 3.92
CA SER A 7 10.69 21.88 4.48
C SER A 7 11.83 21.47 3.54
N GLU A 8 13.07 21.50 4.02
CA GLU A 8 14.21 20.88 3.30
C GLU A 8 14.03 19.35 3.16
N GLU A 9 13.19 18.75 4.01
CA GLU A 9 12.88 17.33 4.06
C GLU A 9 11.50 17.04 3.44
N ILE A 10 11.33 17.27 2.14
CA ILE A 10 10.23 16.62 1.39
C ILE A 10 10.75 15.26 0.96
N THR A 11 10.05 14.20 1.36
CA THR A 11 10.41 12.85 0.95
C THR A 11 10.25 12.69 -0.57
N SER A 12 10.99 11.76 -1.17
CA SER A 12 10.86 11.45 -2.60
C SER A 12 9.45 10.99 -2.99
N VAL A 13 8.72 10.38 -2.04
CA VAL A 13 7.32 9.96 -2.19
C VAL A 13 6.39 11.17 -2.24
N GLU A 14 6.43 12.05 -1.24
CA GLU A 14 5.57 13.25 -1.21
C GLU A 14 5.78 14.15 -2.43
N SER A 15 7.03 14.30 -2.88
CA SER A 15 7.37 15.05 -4.10
C SER A 15 6.76 14.44 -5.35
N ARG A 16 6.81 13.10 -5.48
CA ARG A 16 6.21 12.36 -6.59
C ARG A 16 4.69 12.50 -6.60
N ASP A 17 4.06 12.34 -5.43
CA ASP A 17 2.60 12.42 -5.27
C ASP A 17 2.06 13.80 -5.63
N LEU A 18 2.67 14.86 -5.08
CA LEU A 18 2.27 16.23 -5.35
C LEU A 18 2.49 16.59 -6.83
N LYS A 19 3.59 16.14 -7.44
CA LYS A 19 3.81 16.28 -8.88
C LYS A 19 2.73 15.60 -9.70
N ALA A 20 2.31 14.38 -9.33
CA ALA A 20 1.20 13.68 -9.98
C ALA A 20 -0.13 14.44 -9.84
N CYS A 21 -0.31 15.21 -8.77
CA CYS A 21 -1.47 16.10 -8.58
C CYS A 21 -1.39 17.43 -9.37
N GLY A 22 -0.37 17.62 -10.20
CA GLY A 22 -0.15 18.87 -10.95
C GLY A 22 0.39 20.02 -10.08
N ILE A 23 0.96 19.68 -8.92
CA ILE A 23 1.57 20.61 -7.97
C ILE A 23 3.08 20.60 -8.18
N GLN A 24 3.61 21.75 -8.58
CA GLN A 24 5.04 21.97 -8.77
C GLN A 24 5.63 22.54 -7.49
N LEU A 25 6.71 21.94 -6.99
CA LEU A 25 7.37 22.35 -5.77
C LEU A 25 8.63 23.16 -6.08
N ILE A 26 8.77 24.30 -5.39
CA ILE A 26 9.93 25.17 -5.47
C ILE A 26 10.62 25.16 -4.10
N PRO A 27 11.87 24.66 -4.00
CA PRO A 27 12.61 24.66 -2.73
C PRO A 27 12.94 26.08 -2.25
N TYR A 28 12.75 26.35 -0.96
CA TYR A 28 13.03 27.66 -0.33
C TYR A 28 14.45 28.18 -0.62
N GLY A 29 15.49 27.35 -0.48
CA GLY A 29 16.90 27.74 -0.68
C GLY A 29 17.34 28.04 -2.12
N LYS A 30 16.47 27.88 -3.13
CA LYS A 30 16.76 28.21 -4.54
C LYS A 30 16.00 29.43 -5.05
N GLN A 31 15.41 30.24 -4.16
CA GLN A 31 14.64 31.44 -4.50
C GLN A 31 15.39 32.41 -5.44
N THR A 32 16.71 32.56 -5.30
CA THR A 32 17.54 33.44 -6.16
C THR A 32 17.60 33.00 -7.62
N GLN A 33 17.44 31.70 -7.92
CA GLN A 33 17.35 31.19 -9.29
C GLN A 33 15.97 31.43 -9.93
N TRP A 34 14.96 31.80 -9.13
CA TRP A 34 13.55 31.93 -9.54
C TRP A 34 13.01 33.35 -9.33
N ALA A 35 13.91 34.35 -9.28
CA ALA A 35 13.55 35.76 -9.19
C ALA A 35 12.52 36.14 -10.28
N GLY A 36 11.31 36.53 -9.87
CA GLY A 36 10.21 36.90 -10.76
C GLY A 36 9.12 35.83 -10.97
N GLN A 37 9.27 34.62 -10.44
CA GLN A 37 8.21 33.61 -10.52
C GLN A 37 7.20 33.73 -9.38
N LYS A 38 5.98 34.09 -9.76
CA LYS A 38 4.77 34.11 -8.94
C LYS A 38 4.44 32.71 -8.36
N VAL A 39 4.48 32.56 -7.03
CA VAL A 39 4.04 31.34 -6.32
C VAL A 39 2.61 31.48 -5.80
N ASP A 40 1.87 30.37 -5.85
CA ASP A 40 0.45 30.29 -5.47
C ASP A 40 0.28 30.18 -3.95
N GLY A 41 1.31 29.67 -3.25
CA GLY A 41 1.28 29.46 -1.81
C GLY A 41 2.47 28.68 -1.29
N VAL A 42 2.31 28.16 -0.08
CA VAL A 42 3.30 27.46 0.73
C VAL A 42 2.83 26.03 1.02
N LEU A 43 3.78 25.09 1.02
CA LEU A 43 3.58 23.71 1.41
C LEU A 43 4.27 23.43 2.75
N LEU A 44 3.53 22.81 3.69
CA LEU A 44 4.06 22.24 4.92
C LEU A 44 3.73 20.74 4.99
N THR A 45 4.73 19.93 5.32
CA THR A 45 4.58 18.49 5.58
C THR A 45 4.75 18.12 7.06
N LYS A 46 5.23 19.05 7.90
CA LYS A 46 5.47 18.88 9.34
C LYS A 46 5.37 20.20 10.12
N GLU A 47 5.16 20.13 11.43
CA GLU A 47 5.00 21.28 12.34
C GLU A 47 6.27 22.14 12.49
N ALA A 48 7.44 21.51 12.36
CA ALA A 48 8.75 22.14 12.57
C ALA A 48 9.13 23.27 11.58
N SER A 49 8.25 23.57 10.61
CA SER A 49 8.49 24.56 9.56
C SER A 49 7.78 25.90 9.79
N GLN A 50 7.15 26.12 10.96
CA GLN A 50 6.39 27.33 11.23
C GLN A 50 7.26 28.61 11.31
N ALA A 51 8.51 28.52 11.78
CA ALA A 51 9.41 29.68 11.87
C ALA A 51 9.86 30.22 10.49
N ALA A 52 9.78 29.41 9.42
CA ALA A 52 10.11 29.82 8.04
C ALA A 52 8.92 30.44 7.29
N TRP A 53 7.73 30.46 7.91
CA TRP A 53 6.49 30.98 7.33
C TRP A 53 6.54 32.49 7.13
N GLU A 54 7.00 33.23 8.13
CA GLU A 54 6.96 34.71 8.16
C GLU A 54 7.88 35.31 7.09
N GLU A 55 8.97 34.62 6.73
CA GLU A 55 9.91 35.06 5.69
C GLU A 55 9.39 34.83 4.25
N ALA A 56 8.38 33.97 4.06
CA ALA A 56 7.87 33.59 2.73
C ALA A 56 6.80 34.54 2.16
N LEU A 57 6.23 35.42 3.00
CA LEU A 57 5.18 36.39 2.68
C LEU A 57 5.46 37.30 1.46
N PRO A 58 6.69 37.80 1.21
CA PRO A 58 6.93 38.77 0.13
C PRO A 58 6.85 38.23 -1.31
N VAL A 59 6.75 36.92 -1.52
CA VAL A 59 6.91 36.27 -2.85
C VAL A 59 5.58 35.81 -3.47
N LEU A 60 4.47 35.97 -2.75
CA LEU A 60 3.16 35.45 -3.13
C LEU A 60 2.54 36.22 -4.30
N SER A 61 1.75 35.49 -5.10
CA SER A 61 1.14 36.03 -6.30
C SER A 61 -0.39 36.09 -6.30
N ALA A 62 -1.01 35.50 -5.28
CA ALA A 62 -2.44 35.37 -5.13
C ALA A 62 -2.86 35.76 -3.71
N THR A 63 -4.04 36.39 -3.60
CA THR A 63 -4.74 36.68 -2.35
C THR A 63 -6.17 36.12 -2.45
N PRO A 64 -6.60 35.23 -1.53
CA PRO A 64 -5.78 34.62 -0.48
C PRO A 64 -4.64 33.78 -1.08
N GLY A 65 -3.50 33.70 -0.40
CA GLY A 65 -2.45 32.73 -0.68
C GLY A 65 -2.84 31.35 -0.15
N LEU A 66 -2.29 30.27 -0.73
CA LEU A 66 -2.54 28.93 -0.24
C LEU A 66 -1.55 28.54 0.85
N LEU A 67 -2.04 28.09 2.00
CA LEU A 67 -1.24 27.25 2.89
C LEU A 67 -1.71 25.79 2.76
N LEU A 68 -0.92 24.95 2.11
CA LEU A 68 -1.21 23.53 1.95
C LEU A 68 -0.49 22.70 3.02
N LEU A 69 -1.26 22.01 3.87
CA LEU A 69 -0.77 21.05 4.86
C LEU A 69 -0.93 19.64 4.31
N TYR A 70 0.17 18.99 3.92
CA TYR A 70 0.14 17.72 3.19
C TYR A 70 0.72 16.54 3.98
N GLY A 71 0.13 15.36 3.77
CA GLY A 71 0.72 14.09 4.22
C GLY A 71 0.35 13.68 5.65
N PRO A 72 0.80 12.51 6.12
CA PRO A 72 0.41 11.93 7.40
C PRO A 72 1.13 12.52 8.62
N SER A 73 2.26 13.20 8.40
CA SER A 73 3.10 13.77 9.46
C SER A 73 2.55 15.07 10.07
N ILE A 74 1.40 15.54 9.58
CA ILE A 74 0.69 16.71 10.09
C ILE A 74 0.01 16.36 11.43
N PRO A 75 0.31 17.09 12.53
CA PRO A 75 -0.32 16.81 13.82
C PRO A 75 -1.83 17.04 13.81
N TYR A 76 -2.55 16.17 14.53
CA TYR A 76 -4.00 16.22 14.66
C TYR A 76 -4.48 17.59 15.14
N GLY A 77 -5.40 18.19 14.39
CA GLY A 77 -6.01 19.48 14.74
C GLY A 77 -5.11 20.69 14.53
N TRP A 78 -3.88 20.52 14.00
CA TRP A 78 -3.00 21.65 13.71
C TRP A 78 -3.58 22.57 12.63
N ALA A 79 -4.13 21.99 11.56
CA ALA A 79 -4.80 22.74 10.50
C ALA A 79 -5.95 23.61 11.04
N GLN A 80 -6.75 23.06 11.96
CA GLN A 80 -7.85 23.81 12.58
C GLN A 80 -7.33 24.92 13.48
N ARG A 81 -6.30 24.67 14.29
CA ARG A 81 -5.67 25.70 15.14
C ARG A 81 -5.11 26.86 14.30
N LEU A 82 -4.57 26.59 13.12
CA LEU A 82 -4.07 27.64 12.22
C LEU A 82 -5.22 28.51 11.68
N VAL A 83 -6.36 27.91 11.34
CA VAL A 83 -7.58 28.63 10.92
C VAL A 83 -8.18 29.44 12.07
N ASP A 84 -8.23 28.86 13.28
CA ASP A 84 -8.82 29.51 14.45
C ASP A 84 -7.95 30.67 14.96
N ASN A 85 -6.62 30.58 14.82
CA ASN A 85 -5.68 31.62 15.23
C ASN A 85 -5.49 32.72 14.17
N SER A 86 -5.88 32.47 12.91
CA SER A 86 -5.91 33.50 11.87
C SER A 86 -7.19 34.34 12.02
N ASP A 87 -7.24 35.17 13.06
CA ASP A 87 -8.36 36.07 13.35
C ASP A 87 -8.51 37.11 12.21
N GLY A 88 -9.26 36.75 11.16
CA GLY A 88 -9.66 37.65 10.06
C GLY A 88 -8.59 38.01 9.03
N ASP A 89 -7.44 37.33 9.03
CA ASP A 89 -6.41 37.56 8.01
C ASP A 89 -6.78 36.85 6.69
N GLU A 90 -7.55 37.53 5.84
CA GLU A 90 -7.95 37.07 4.48
C GLU A 90 -6.74 36.85 3.54
N ALA A 91 -5.52 37.11 4.01
CA ALA A 91 -4.30 36.86 3.25
C ALA A 91 -4.09 35.37 2.94
N TRP A 92 -4.68 34.43 3.69
CA TRP A 92 -4.43 32.99 3.50
C TRP A 92 -5.67 32.11 3.58
N GLU A 93 -5.67 31.05 2.77
CA GLU A 93 -6.56 29.90 2.91
C GLU A 93 -5.75 28.68 3.34
N VAL A 94 -6.06 28.15 4.52
CA VAL A 94 -5.46 26.92 5.04
C VAL A 94 -6.21 25.72 4.48
N VAL A 95 -5.51 24.85 3.76
CA VAL A 95 -6.06 23.62 3.20
C VAL A 95 -5.26 22.43 3.72
N ARG A 96 -5.94 21.49 4.36
CA ARG A 96 -5.40 20.19 4.77
C ARG A 96 -5.63 19.18 3.66
N MET A 97 -4.60 18.50 3.17
CA MET A 97 -4.74 17.52 2.08
C MET A 97 -4.02 16.21 2.37
N ALA A 98 -4.67 15.09 2.05
CA ALA A 98 -4.05 13.76 2.08
C ALA A 98 -4.55 12.92 0.90
N LEU A 99 -3.66 12.10 0.35
CA LEU A 99 -4.02 11.10 -0.66
C LEU A 99 -4.45 9.80 0.04
N VAL A 100 -5.49 9.15 -0.50
CA VAL A 100 -6.02 7.87 -0.04
C VAL A 100 -6.38 6.99 -1.25
N ALA A 101 -6.56 5.68 -1.02
CA ALA A 101 -6.81 4.69 -2.08
C ALA A 101 -5.73 4.78 -3.18
N ASP A 102 -4.47 4.58 -2.79
CA ASP A 102 -3.29 4.60 -3.68
C ASP A 102 -3.14 5.86 -4.53
N GLY A 103 -3.68 6.96 -3.99
CA GLY A 103 -3.67 8.28 -4.61
C GLY A 103 -4.87 8.54 -5.51
N GLU A 104 -5.71 7.57 -5.85
CA GLU A 104 -6.89 7.78 -6.70
C GLU A 104 -7.84 8.84 -6.12
N LYS A 105 -7.85 8.98 -4.79
CA LYS A 105 -8.71 9.92 -4.07
C LYS A 105 -7.85 10.89 -3.24
N ALA A 106 -8.31 12.13 -3.16
CA ALA A 106 -7.73 13.15 -2.30
C ALA A 106 -8.77 13.64 -1.30
N LEU A 107 -8.44 13.54 0.00
CA LEU A 107 -9.17 14.22 1.06
C LEU A 107 -8.72 15.68 1.11
N ILE A 108 -9.67 16.62 1.03
CA ILE A 108 -9.40 18.06 1.02
C ILE A 108 -10.19 18.71 2.15
N GLY A 109 -9.47 19.09 3.19
CA GLY A 109 -9.96 19.71 4.40
C GLY A 109 -9.87 21.23 4.32
N GLY A 110 -11.00 21.92 4.35
CA GLY A 110 -11.05 23.38 4.29
C GLY A 110 -12.48 23.88 4.13
N SER A 111 -12.65 25.17 3.83
CA SER A 111 -13.97 25.70 3.49
C SER A 111 -14.40 25.18 2.12
N ALA A 112 -15.61 24.62 2.00
CA ALA A 112 -16.12 24.10 0.73
C ALA A 112 -16.20 25.18 -0.36
N ASP A 113 -16.47 26.43 0.04
CA ASP A 113 -16.51 27.59 -0.84
C ASP A 113 -15.15 28.30 -0.97
N GLY A 114 -14.10 27.76 -0.36
CA GLY A 114 -12.73 28.26 -0.44
C GLY A 114 -12.23 28.38 -1.89
N PHE A 115 -11.46 29.43 -2.17
CA PHE A 115 -10.87 29.65 -3.49
C PHE A 115 -9.88 28.55 -3.82
N TRP A 116 -9.01 28.19 -2.87
CA TRP A 116 -7.99 27.18 -3.05
C TRP A 116 -8.53 25.76 -2.97
N VAL A 117 -9.51 25.48 -2.11
CA VAL A 117 -10.22 24.19 -2.14
C VAL A 117 -10.81 23.94 -3.54
N ARG A 118 -11.51 24.91 -4.13
CA ARG A 118 -12.06 24.78 -5.50
C ARG A 118 -10.99 24.70 -6.58
N THR A 119 -9.85 25.37 -6.39
CA THR A 119 -8.72 25.33 -7.34
C THR A 119 -7.99 23.99 -7.30
N LEU A 120 -7.77 23.45 -6.10
CA LEU A 120 -7.22 22.11 -5.88
C LEU A 120 -8.11 21.04 -6.47
N CYS A 121 -9.42 21.07 -6.22
CA CYS A 121 -10.38 20.14 -6.81
C CYS A 121 -10.29 20.13 -8.35
N ARG A 122 -10.21 21.31 -8.97
CA ARG A 122 -10.04 21.43 -10.43
C ARG A 122 -8.69 20.91 -10.92
N SER A 123 -7.61 21.09 -10.16
CA SER A 123 -6.28 20.55 -10.49
C SER A 123 -6.29 19.02 -10.41
N LEU A 124 -6.85 18.46 -9.33
CA LEU A 124 -6.93 17.02 -9.10
C LEU A 124 -7.81 16.32 -10.13
N ALA A 125 -8.92 16.94 -10.53
CA ALA A 125 -9.77 16.43 -11.61
C ALA A 125 -9.02 16.32 -12.95
N LYS A 126 -8.11 17.27 -13.26
CA LYS A 126 -7.25 17.17 -14.46
C LYS A 126 -6.26 16.01 -14.38
N SER A 127 -5.85 15.63 -13.17
CA SER A 127 -5.03 14.44 -12.89
C SER A 127 -5.86 13.17 -12.68
N GLN A 128 -7.15 13.16 -13.05
CA GLN A 128 -8.07 12.02 -12.88
C GLN A 128 -8.22 11.53 -11.43
N ARG A 129 -8.08 12.42 -10.44
CA ARG A 129 -8.26 12.09 -9.01
C ARG A 129 -9.60 12.59 -8.49
N VAL A 130 -10.27 11.76 -7.70
CA VAL A 130 -11.54 12.12 -7.06
C VAL A 130 -11.27 12.96 -5.81
N SER A 131 -11.88 14.14 -5.74
CA SER A 131 -11.75 15.04 -4.58
C SER A 131 -12.89 14.80 -3.58
N LEU A 132 -12.54 14.55 -2.33
CA LEU A 132 -13.45 14.39 -1.19
C LEU A 132 -13.28 15.59 -0.27
N VAL A 133 -14.19 16.56 -0.37
CA VAL A 133 -14.13 17.81 0.38
C VAL A 133 -14.79 17.63 1.75
N CYS A 134 -14.07 17.99 2.81
CA CYS A 134 -14.50 17.84 4.20
C CYS A 134 -13.88 18.93 5.09
N LYS A 135 -14.12 18.87 6.39
CA LYS A 135 -13.43 19.75 7.37
C LYS A 135 -11.99 19.30 7.54
N ALA A 136 -11.09 20.23 7.87
CA ALA A 136 -9.68 19.91 8.13
C ALA A 136 -9.50 18.81 9.19
N LYS A 137 -10.28 18.85 10.28
CA LYS A 137 -10.29 17.82 11.32
C LYS A 137 -10.69 16.44 10.80
N GLU A 138 -11.60 16.35 9.85
CA GLU A 138 -12.06 15.07 9.27
C GLU A 138 -10.95 14.42 8.42
N VAL A 139 -10.10 15.22 7.76
CA VAL A 139 -8.91 14.71 7.09
C VAL A 139 -7.95 14.08 8.09
N ASP A 140 -7.67 14.76 9.21
CA ASP A 140 -6.77 14.24 10.25
C ASP A 140 -7.33 12.96 10.89
N GLU A 141 -8.65 12.90 11.11
CA GLU A 141 -9.33 11.69 11.59
C GLU A 141 -9.19 10.54 10.60
N ALA A 142 -9.47 10.78 9.32
CA ALA A 142 -9.35 9.75 8.29
C ALA A 142 -7.91 9.26 8.14
N VAL A 143 -6.92 10.15 8.06
CA VAL A 143 -5.49 9.80 7.94
C VAL A 143 -5.02 8.94 9.11
N ARG A 144 -5.50 9.22 10.34
CA ARG A 144 -5.14 8.44 11.53
C ARG A 144 -5.89 7.12 11.62
N GLN A 145 -7.19 7.11 11.33
CA GLN A 145 -8.07 5.97 11.58
C GLN A 145 -8.08 4.97 10.44
N LEU A 146 -7.89 5.41 9.19
CA LEU A 146 -7.95 4.53 8.03
C LEU A 146 -6.91 3.39 8.10
N PRO A 147 -5.61 3.63 8.42
CA PRO A 147 -4.66 2.54 8.55
C PRO A 147 -5.04 1.53 9.65
N LEU A 148 -5.53 2.02 10.80
CA LEU A 148 -5.97 1.16 11.91
C LEU A 148 -7.16 0.30 11.51
N TYR A 149 -8.13 0.90 10.82
CA TYR A 149 -9.30 0.20 10.32
C TYR A 149 -8.93 -0.85 9.28
N LEU A 150 -8.02 -0.54 8.34
CA LEU A 150 -7.52 -1.52 7.36
C LEU A 150 -6.79 -2.68 8.05
N ALA A 151 -5.97 -2.41 9.06
CA ALA A 151 -5.32 -3.46 9.86
C ALA A 151 -6.33 -4.33 10.63
N TRP A 152 -7.40 -3.73 11.18
CA TRP A 152 -8.48 -4.48 11.83
C TRP A 152 -9.24 -5.36 10.84
N LYS A 153 -9.48 -4.87 9.61
CA LYS A 153 -10.10 -5.67 8.55
C LYS A 153 -9.25 -6.87 8.17
N GLU A 154 -7.95 -6.66 7.98
CA GLU A 154 -7.00 -7.73 7.68
C GLU A 154 -6.98 -8.79 8.79
N ARG A 155 -6.92 -8.35 10.05
CA ARG A 155 -7.02 -9.23 11.22
C ARG A 155 -8.31 -10.05 11.21
N PHE A 156 -9.46 -9.40 11.01
CA PHE A 156 -10.76 -10.06 10.96
C PHE A 156 -10.80 -11.13 9.87
N PHE A 157 -10.27 -10.81 8.68
CA PHE A 157 -10.24 -11.76 7.56
C PHE A 157 -9.40 -13.00 7.87
N VAL A 158 -8.22 -12.84 8.46
CA VAL A 158 -7.36 -13.99 8.84
C VAL A 158 -8.02 -14.84 9.93
N GLU A 159 -8.54 -14.21 10.99
CA GLU A 159 -9.23 -14.93 12.08
C GLU A 159 -10.47 -15.67 11.57
N LEU A 160 -11.23 -15.06 10.66
CA LEU A 160 -12.34 -15.73 9.99
C LEU A 160 -11.87 -16.91 9.14
N GLY A 161 -10.74 -16.78 8.44
CA GLY A 161 -10.12 -17.86 7.69
C GLY A 161 -9.74 -19.04 8.58
N GLU A 162 -9.19 -18.81 9.76
CA GLU A 162 -8.86 -19.88 10.71
C GLU A 162 -10.11 -20.62 11.21
N VAL A 163 -11.21 -19.90 11.46
CA VAL A 163 -12.50 -20.51 11.81
C VAL A 163 -13.06 -21.31 10.64
N CYS A 164 -13.03 -20.75 9.42
CA CYS A 164 -13.46 -21.44 8.21
C CYS A 164 -12.68 -22.75 7.99
N ASP A 165 -11.37 -22.72 8.21
CA ASP A 165 -10.52 -23.91 8.16
C ASP A 165 -10.90 -24.98 9.20
N GLN A 166 -11.25 -24.59 10.43
CA GLN A 166 -11.67 -25.51 11.49
C GLN A 166 -13.02 -26.16 11.19
N GLU A 167 -13.95 -25.37 10.67
CA GLU A 167 -15.33 -25.79 10.36
C GLU A 167 -15.47 -26.41 8.96
N GLU A 168 -14.39 -26.54 8.20
CA GLU A 168 -14.37 -27.06 6.82
C GLU A 168 -15.24 -26.24 5.85
N ILE A 169 -15.35 -24.94 6.09
CA ILE A 169 -16.11 -23.99 5.28
C ILE A 169 -15.13 -23.21 4.39
N SER A 170 -15.53 -22.92 3.15
CA SER A 170 -14.74 -22.06 2.26
C SER A 170 -14.86 -20.59 2.68
N LEU A 171 -13.72 -19.99 3.05
CA LEU A 171 -13.62 -18.56 3.33
C LEU A 171 -14.06 -17.74 2.12
N GLN A 172 -13.73 -18.14 0.89
CA GLN A 172 -14.18 -17.43 -0.31
C GLN A 172 -15.72 -17.37 -0.43
N THR A 173 -16.40 -18.44 -0.03
CA THR A 173 -17.87 -18.49 -0.06
C THR A 173 -18.48 -17.58 1.02
N VAL A 174 -17.96 -17.65 2.25
CA VAL A 174 -18.38 -16.78 3.36
C VAL A 174 -18.13 -15.33 3.02
N ALA A 175 -16.94 -15.04 2.52
CA ALA A 175 -16.52 -13.74 2.03
C ALA A 175 -17.56 -13.21 1.02
N ARG A 176 -17.78 -13.92 -0.09
CA ARG A 176 -18.73 -13.49 -1.13
C ARG A 176 -20.12 -13.19 -0.57
N ALA A 177 -20.63 -14.04 0.32
CA ALA A 177 -21.94 -13.84 0.96
C ALA A 177 -21.96 -12.58 1.83
N MET A 178 -20.92 -12.33 2.64
CA MET A 178 -20.79 -11.09 3.41
C MET A 178 -20.71 -9.85 2.52
N GLY A 179 -19.94 -9.93 1.43
CA GLY A 179 -19.78 -8.82 0.49
C GLY A 179 -21.06 -8.45 -0.27
N MET A 180 -22.09 -9.31 -0.26
CA MET A 180 -23.41 -8.97 -0.81
C MET A 180 -24.11 -7.89 0.03
N ASP A 181 -23.73 -7.74 1.30
CA ASP A 181 -24.11 -6.58 2.09
C ASP A 181 -23.32 -5.36 1.61
N ARG A 182 -24.03 -4.38 1.04
CA ARG A 182 -23.44 -3.14 0.51
C ARG A 182 -22.66 -2.33 1.55
N ARG A 183 -22.94 -2.51 2.85
CA ARG A 183 -22.21 -1.83 3.93
C ARG A 183 -20.82 -2.41 4.15
N VAL A 184 -20.64 -3.68 3.79
CA VAL A 184 -19.36 -4.40 3.79
C VAL A 184 -18.68 -4.20 2.44
N GLY A 185 -19.37 -4.50 1.34
CA GLY A 185 -18.85 -4.41 -0.02
C GLY A 185 -18.04 -5.64 -0.44
N GLN A 186 -17.93 -5.86 -1.76
CA GLN A 186 -17.24 -7.01 -2.34
C GLN A 186 -15.71 -6.90 -2.23
N ASP A 187 -15.17 -5.68 -2.32
CA ASP A 187 -13.73 -5.39 -2.21
C ASP A 187 -13.20 -5.55 -0.78
N TRP A 188 -14.08 -5.84 0.18
CA TRP A 188 -13.75 -5.98 1.59
C TRP A 188 -12.82 -7.17 1.90
N LEU A 189 -12.79 -8.16 0.99
CA LEU A 189 -12.36 -9.53 1.29
C LEU A 189 -11.00 -9.89 0.72
N TYR A 190 -10.33 -8.94 0.10
CA TYR A 190 -8.92 -9.03 -0.28
C TYR A 190 -8.28 -7.67 0.02
N PRO A 191 -8.17 -7.27 1.30
CA PRO A 191 -7.55 -5.99 1.61
C PRO A 191 -6.13 -5.99 1.06
N GLU A 192 -5.71 -4.87 0.48
CA GLU A 192 -4.29 -4.62 0.32
C GLU A 192 -3.63 -4.72 1.70
N ARG A 193 -2.79 -5.73 1.85
CA ARG A 193 -2.20 -6.12 3.12
C ARG A 193 -1.10 -5.15 3.46
N LEU A 194 -1.33 -4.33 4.47
CA LEU A 194 -0.34 -3.39 5.00
C LEU A 194 0.42 -4.01 6.17
N ASP A 195 -0.16 -5.00 6.88
CA ASP A 195 0.50 -5.72 7.98
C ASP A 195 0.64 -7.21 7.65
N HIS A 196 1.82 -7.58 7.13
CA HIS A 196 2.11 -8.95 6.71
C HIS A 196 2.33 -9.94 7.87
N ARG A 197 2.30 -9.52 9.14
CA ARG A 197 2.67 -10.41 10.27
C ARG A 197 1.85 -11.69 10.35
N ARG A 198 0.53 -11.59 10.19
CA ARG A 198 -0.35 -12.77 10.25
C ARG A 198 -0.17 -13.69 9.04
N VAL A 199 0.08 -13.09 7.88
CA VAL A 199 0.42 -13.84 6.65
C VAL A 199 1.73 -14.60 6.85
N MET A 200 2.76 -13.94 7.38
CA MET A 200 4.06 -14.55 7.68
C MET A 200 3.89 -15.71 8.67
N GLN A 201 3.16 -15.51 9.77
CA GLN A 201 2.88 -16.58 10.74
C GLN A 201 2.16 -17.78 10.12
N TRP A 202 1.20 -17.54 9.23
CA TRP A 202 0.51 -18.60 8.50
C TRP A 202 1.46 -19.34 7.55
N ILE A 203 2.26 -18.61 6.76
CA ILE A 203 3.26 -19.19 5.85
C ILE A 203 4.29 -20.02 6.63
N GLU A 204 4.80 -19.52 7.74
CA GLU A 204 5.75 -20.24 8.59
C GLU A 204 5.14 -21.55 9.13
N ARG A 205 3.89 -21.49 9.61
CA ARG A 205 3.18 -22.67 10.13
C ARG A 205 2.99 -23.72 9.05
N GLU A 206 2.39 -23.35 7.92
CA GLU A 206 2.11 -24.29 6.83
C GLU A 206 3.42 -24.74 6.17
N GLY A 207 4.38 -23.83 5.97
CA GLY A 207 5.70 -24.12 5.41
C GLY A 207 6.47 -25.18 6.17
N ARG A 208 6.46 -25.13 7.51
CA ARG A 208 7.03 -26.20 8.36
C ARG A 208 6.31 -27.53 8.14
N LEU A 209 4.98 -27.53 8.15
CA LEU A 209 4.19 -28.75 7.94
C LEU A 209 4.48 -29.39 6.58
N VAL A 210 4.59 -28.60 5.52
CA VAL A 210 4.97 -29.09 4.18
C VAL A 210 6.39 -29.63 4.18
N ALA A 211 7.35 -28.89 4.76
CA ALA A 211 8.75 -29.30 4.78
C ALA A 211 8.98 -30.60 5.58
N GLU A 212 8.15 -30.87 6.59
CA GLU A 212 8.17 -32.11 7.38
C GLU A 212 7.55 -33.31 6.65
N LYS A 213 6.49 -33.07 5.87
CA LYS A 213 5.67 -34.15 5.27
C LYS A 213 5.97 -34.44 3.82
N ALA A 214 6.49 -33.46 3.08
CA ALA A 214 6.85 -33.58 1.68
C ALA A 214 8.37 -33.47 1.48
N ASN A 215 8.87 -34.16 0.47
CA ASN A 215 10.30 -34.16 0.15
C ASN A 215 10.69 -32.93 -0.68
N VAL A 216 10.55 -31.75 -0.08
CA VAL A 216 10.82 -30.44 -0.70
C VAL A 216 12.31 -30.17 -0.66
N HIS A 217 12.93 -29.85 -1.80
CA HIS A 217 14.33 -29.45 -1.90
C HIS A 217 14.47 -28.02 -2.42
N ARG A 218 13.71 -27.65 -3.45
CA ARG A 218 13.72 -26.32 -4.06
C ARG A 218 12.40 -25.59 -3.81
N ILE A 219 12.50 -24.37 -3.28
CA ILE A 219 11.36 -23.53 -2.88
C ILE A 219 11.39 -22.24 -3.68
N ALA A 220 10.30 -21.94 -4.37
CA ALA A 220 10.07 -20.65 -5.01
C ALA A 220 9.21 -19.75 -4.10
N LEU A 221 9.70 -18.54 -3.84
CA LEU A 221 9.01 -17.52 -3.04
C LEU A 221 8.49 -16.41 -3.97
N TRP A 222 7.19 -16.11 -3.87
CA TRP A 222 6.52 -15.08 -4.66
C TRP A 222 5.98 -13.95 -3.79
N GLY A 223 6.59 -12.77 -3.91
CA GLY A 223 6.21 -11.58 -3.16
C GLY A 223 7.41 -10.66 -2.89
N PRO A 224 7.16 -9.48 -2.29
CA PRO A 224 8.17 -8.45 -2.12
C PRO A 224 9.28 -8.89 -1.17
N ALA A 225 10.51 -8.47 -1.45
CA ALA A 225 11.68 -8.81 -0.61
C ALA A 225 11.52 -8.41 0.86
N ALA A 226 10.77 -7.33 1.12
CA ALA A 226 10.48 -6.84 2.47
C ALA A 226 9.71 -7.87 3.32
N LEU A 227 8.73 -8.56 2.73
CA LEU A 227 7.93 -9.59 3.41
C LEU A 227 8.83 -10.73 3.88
N TRP A 228 9.68 -11.24 2.98
CA TRP A 228 10.57 -12.36 3.29
C TRP A 228 11.68 -11.98 4.26
N ARG A 229 12.04 -10.68 4.34
CA ARG A 229 13.10 -10.21 5.25
C ARG A 229 12.69 -10.34 6.70
N GLU A 230 11.43 -10.04 7.01
CA GLU A 230 10.87 -9.99 8.36
C GLU A 230 10.40 -11.36 8.89
N MET A 231 10.16 -12.32 8.00
CA MET A 231 9.69 -13.67 8.33
C MET A 231 10.79 -14.54 8.95
N ASP A 232 10.42 -15.48 9.83
CA ASP A 232 11.32 -16.55 10.27
C ASP A 232 11.65 -17.51 9.10
N LYS A 233 12.94 -17.76 8.89
CA LYS A 233 13.48 -18.54 7.77
C LYS A 233 13.98 -19.91 8.21
N SER A 234 13.82 -20.27 9.49
CA SER A 234 14.29 -21.56 10.03
C SER A 234 13.80 -22.77 9.23
N TRP A 235 12.57 -22.71 8.71
CA TRP A 235 11.95 -23.76 7.91
C TRP A 235 12.48 -23.87 6.47
N LEU A 236 13.27 -22.89 6.01
CA LEU A 236 13.96 -22.90 4.71
C LEU A 236 15.37 -23.49 4.81
N GLN A 237 15.86 -23.82 6.00
CA GLN A 237 17.24 -24.24 6.22
C GLN A 237 17.57 -25.52 5.43
N GLY A 238 18.69 -25.49 4.69
CA GLY A 238 19.14 -26.61 3.87
C GLY A 238 18.32 -26.83 2.58
N LYS A 239 17.46 -25.88 2.20
CA LYS A 239 16.70 -25.88 0.95
C LYS A 239 17.31 -24.90 -0.04
N GLU A 240 17.15 -25.19 -1.32
CA GLU A 240 17.44 -24.22 -2.38
C GLU A 240 16.26 -23.24 -2.46
N VAL A 241 16.52 -21.95 -2.27
CA VAL A 241 15.47 -20.92 -2.27
C VAL A 241 15.66 -19.99 -3.46
N CYS A 242 14.59 -19.81 -4.22
CA CYS A 242 14.51 -18.85 -5.32
C CYS A 242 13.45 -17.80 -5.03
N LEU A 243 13.83 -16.52 -5.05
CA LEU A 243 12.90 -15.39 -4.99
C LEU A 243 12.50 -14.97 -6.41
N VAL A 244 11.20 -14.96 -6.68
CA VAL A 244 10.63 -14.38 -7.90
C VAL A 244 10.47 -12.88 -7.68
N ALA A 245 11.39 -12.09 -8.23
CA ALA A 245 11.38 -10.63 -8.09
C ALA A 245 10.36 -10.00 -9.04
N GLN A 246 9.62 -9.02 -8.54
CA GLN A 246 8.70 -8.22 -9.34
C GLN A 246 9.48 -7.20 -10.19
N GLU A 247 8.95 -6.84 -11.37
CA GLU A 247 9.66 -6.03 -12.38
C GLU A 247 10.19 -4.69 -11.84
N ASP A 248 9.43 -4.07 -10.93
CA ASP A 248 9.72 -2.74 -10.36
C ASP A 248 10.57 -2.76 -9.08
N GLU A 249 10.93 -3.95 -8.56
CA GLU A 249 11.74 -4.05 -7.35
C GLU A 249 13.25 -4.12 -7.67
N PRO A 250 14.10 -3.36 -6.94
CA PRO A 250 15.54 -3.56 -7.03
C PRO A 250 15.90 -4.98 -6.59
N ILE A 251 16.77 -5.65 -7.35
CA ILE A 251 17.17 -7.03 -7.06
C ILE A 251 17.87 -7.04 -5.69
N PRO A 252 17.35 -7.78 -4.69
CA PRO A 252 17.84 -7.74 -3.32
C PRO A 252 19.06 -8.64 -3.11
N ASN A 253 20.04 -8.63 -4.02
CA ASN A 253 21.22 -9.52 -3.97
C ASN A 253 22.00 -9.39 -2.65
N ASP A 254 22.02 -8.19 -2.06
CA ASP A 254 22.75 -7.92 -0.80
C ASP A 254 21.98 -8.37 0.46
N ILE A 255 20.71 -8.77 0.31
CA ILE A 255 19.79 -9.04 1.43
C ILE A 255 19.70 -10.55 1.69
N PHE A 256 19.76 -11.37 0.63
CA PHE A 256 19.67 -12.83 0.69
C PHE A 256 20.77 -13.48 -0.16
N PRO A 257 22.04 -13.50 0.32
CA PRO A 257 23.16 -13.97 -0.47
C PRO A 257 23.09 -15.47 -0.81
N GLU A 258 22.37 -16.25 -0.02
CA GLU A 258 22.18 -17.70 -0.23
C GLU A 258 21.00 -18.02 -1.16
N TRP A 259 20.20 -17.01 -1.55
CA TRP A 259 19.02 -17.21 -2.38
C TRP A 259 19.31 -16.81 -3.82
N THR A 260 18.76 -17.57 -4.75
CA THR A 260 18.73 -17.14 -6.15
C THR A 260 17.59 -16.15 -6.34
N THR A 261 17.77 -15.15 -7.21
CA THR A 261 16.70 -14.22 -7.57
C THR A 261 16.49 -14.23 -9.07
N ASN A 262 15.24 -14.42 -9.50
CA ASN A 262 14.85 -14.44 -10.91
C ASN A 262 13.76 -13.40 -11.17
N ARG A 263 13.84 -12.71 -12.31
CA ARG A 263 12.82 -11.73 -12.75
C ARG A 263 11.70 -12.36 -13.57
N THR A 264 11.98 -13.49 -14.21
CA THR A 264 11.00 -14.26 -14.98
C THR A 264 10.48 -15.38 -14.11
N TRP A 265 9.17 -15.49 -14.00
CA TRP A 265 8.52 -16.48 -13.16
C TRP A 265 8.86 -17.90 -13.61
N GLU A 266 9.03 -18.13 -14.91
CA GLU A 266 9.35 -19.44 -15.50
C GLU A 266 10.64 -20.01 -14.90
N LYS A 267 11.72 -19.21 -14.90
CA LYS A 267 13.00 -19.59 -14.28
C LYS A 267 12.93 -19.68 -12.75
N GLY A 268 12.05 -18.88 -12.15
CA GLY A 268 11.85 -18.89 -10.72
C GLY A 268 11.18 -20.18 -10.23
N LEU A 269 10.23 -20.69 -11.01
CA LEU A 269 9.45 -21.90 -10.73
C LEU A 269 10.08 -23.19 -11.29
N GLU A 270 11.00 -23.08 -12.25
CA GLU A 270 11.70 -24.21 -12.87
C GLU A 270 12.24 -25.17 -11.81
N ASP A 271 11.88 -26.45 -11.91
CA ASP A 271 12.27 -27.52 -10.98
C ASP A 271 11.91 -27.28 -9.49
N ALA A 272 11.07 -26.28 -9.18
CA ALA A 272 10.63 -26.06 -7.80
C ALA A 272 9.75 -27.21 -7.32
N ASP A 273 9.92 -27.60 -6.06
CA ASP A 273 9.06 -28.56 -5.38
C ASP A 273 7.92 -27.88 -4.61
N LEU A 274 8.09 -26.60 -4.28
CA LEU A 274 7.13 -25.81 -3.50
C LEU A 274 7.12 -24.37 -3.98
N LEU A 275 5.93 -23.83 -4.26
CA LEU A 275 5.68 -22.41 -4.47
C LEU A 275 4.99 -21.82 -3.23
N VAL A 276 5.51 -20.70 -2.73
CA VAL A 276 4.91 -19.94 -1.62
C VAL A 276 4.57 -18.53 -2.07
N ILE A 277 3.29 -18.19 -2.03
CA ILE A 277 2.77 -16.89 -2.46
C ILE A 277 2.42 -16.06 -1.22
N GLY A 278 3.27 -15.08 -0.90
CA GLY A 278 3.06 -14.14 0.22
C GLY A 278 2.28 -12.90 -0.18
N LYS A 279 2.49 -12.41 -1.40
CA LYS A 279 1.75 -11.30 -2.01
C LYS A 279 1.58 -11.56 -3.49
N ALA A 280 0.38 -11.34 -4.00
CA ALA A 280 0.03 -11.58 -5.39
C ALA A 280 0.06 -10.30 -6.23
N ASP A 281 0.68 -10.37 -7.39
CA ASP A 281 0.60 -9.37 -8.47
C ASP A 281 -0.36 -9.85 -9.59
N GLY A 282 -0.46 -9.05 -10.65
CA GLY A 282 -1.26 -9.41 -11.82
C GLY A 282 -0.76 -10.65 -12.57
N ILE A 283 0.54 -10.96 -12.49
CA ILE A 283 1.14 -12.10 -13.19
C ILE A 283 0.68 -13.40 -12.54
N ILE A 284 0.89 -13.57 -11.22
CA ILE A 284 0.50 -14.81 -10.55
C ILE A 284 -1.01 -15.02 -10.53
N ARG A 285 -1.80 -13.95 -10.47
CA ARG A 285 -3.27 -14.02 -10.56
C ARG A 285 -3.77 -14.42 -11.94
N GLY A 286 -2.99 -14.13 -12.99
CA GLY A 286 -3.31 -14.48 -14.37
C GLY A 286 -2.64 -15.77 -14.85
N LEU A 287 -1.75 -16.37 -14.05
CA LEU A 287 -0.96 -17.53 -14.44
C LEU A 287 -1.86 -18.77 -14.57
N PRO A 288 -1.92 -19.42 -15.74
CA PRO A 288 -2.69 -20.66 -15.88
C PRO A 288 -2.05 -21.80 -15.06
N LEU A 289 -2.86 -22.50 -14.26
CA LEU A 289 -2.35 -23.56 -13.37
C LEU A 289 -1.63 -24.69 -14.10
N HIS A 290 -2.04 -25.00 -15.33
CA HIS A 290 -1.37 -26.04 -16.13
C HIS A 290 0.06 -25.65 -16.53
N GLU A 291 0.35 -24.37 -16.78
CA GLU A 291 1.71 -23.91 -17.06
C GLU A 291 2.58 -24.01 -15.81
N LEU A 292 2.03 -23.62 -14.65
CA LEU A 292 2.70 -23.76 -13.37
C LEU A 292 3.08 -25.22 -13.08
N VAL A 293 2.16 -26.16 -13.31
CA VAL A 293 2.41 -27.60 -13.12
C VAL A 293 3.52 -28.12 -14.04
N LEU A 294 3.60 -27.62 -15.27
CA LEU A 294 4.62 -28.04 -16.24
C LEU A 294 6.02 -27.50 -15.90
N CYS A 295 6.11 -26.32 -15.27
CA CYS A 295 7.38 -25.73 -14.87
C CYS A 295 7.96 -26.33 -13.57
N MET A 296 7.09 -26.74 -12.65
CA MET A 296 7.50 -27.24 -11.33
C MET A 296 7.81 -28.74 -11.36
N LYS A 297 8.77 -29.16 -10.55
CA LYS A 297 9.08 -30.58 -10.34
C LYS A 297 8.00 -31.27 -9.50
N GLN A 298 7.57 -30.61 -8.43
CA GLN A 298 6.40 -31.00 -7.65
C GLN A 298 5.53 -29.76 -7.48
N ALA A 299 4.32 -29.79 -8.01
CA ALA A 299 3.41 -28.65 -7.94
C ALA A 299 2.71 -28.58 -6.58
N ILE A 300 3.47 -28.32 -5.51
CA ILE A 300 2.99 -28.02 -4.17
C ILE A 300 2.88 -26.50 -4.03
N VAL A 301 1.74 -25.99 -3.59
CA VAL A 301 1.51 -24.55 -3.51
C VAL A 301 0.93 -24.15 -2.15
N LEU A 302 1.60 -23.21 -1.49
CA LEU A 302 1.12 -22.46 -0.34
C LEU A 302 0.71 -21.06 -0.80
N ASP A 303 -0.58 -20.82 -0.84
CA ASP A 303 -1.17 -19.62 -1.41
C ASP A 303 -1.83 -18.76 -0.33
N ALA A 304 -1.07 -17.84 0.25
CA ALA A 304 -1.63 -16.93 1.24
C ALA A 304 -2.63 -15.94 0.64
N CYS A 305 -2.71 -15.79 -0.68
CA CYS A 305 -3.53 -14.80 -1.37
C CYS A 305 -4.79 -15.40 -2.02
N ALA A 306 -4.92 -16.72 -2.02
CA ALA A 306 -5.96 -17.47 -2.71
C ALA A 306 -6.11 -17.03 -4.18
N CYS A 307 -4.98 -16.99 -4.89
CA CYS A 307 -4.85 -16.61 -6.30
C CYS A 307 -5.61 -17.55 -7.24
N PHE A 308 -5.68 -18.84 -6.90
CA PHE A 308 -6.19 -19.86 -7.80
C PHE A 308 -7.59 -20.36 -7.41
N PRO A 309 -8.46 -20.70 -8.38
CA PRO A 309 -9.74 -21.33 -8.10
C PRO A 309 -9.54 -22.70 -7.44
N LEU A 310 -10.17 -22.91 -6.28
CA LEU A 310 -9.97 -24.11 -5.45
C LEU A 310 -10.19 -25.44 -6.20
N GLN A 311 -11.23 -25.52 -7.04
CA GLN A 311 -11.55 -26.75 -7.78
C GLN A 311 -10.45 -27.11 -8.79
N GLU A 312 -9.94 -26.12 -9.50
CA GLU A 312 -8.88 -26.30 -10.49
C GLU A 312 -7.56 -26.65 -9.80
N ALA A 313 -7.24 -25.91 -8.72
CA ALA A 313 -6.06 -26.15 -7.91
C ALA A 313 -6.03 -27.58 -7.34
N ARG A 314 -7.15 -28.08 -6.79
CA ARG A 314 -7.27 -29.46 -6.31
C ARG A 314 -7.11 -30.52 -7.40
N SER A 315 -7.42 -30.18 -8.66
CA SER A 315 -7.39 -31.12 -9.77
C SER A 315 -6.03 -31.21 -10.44
N LEU A 316 -5.28 -30.10 -10.49
CA LEU A 316 -4.02 -29.99 -11.23
C LEU A 316 -2.78 -30.01 -10.35
N LEU A 317 -2.85 -29.46 -9.14
CA LEU A 317 -1.71 -29.40 -8.23
C LEU A 317 -1.58 -30.70 -7.45
N HIS A 318 -0.34 -31.08 -7.14
CA HIS A 318 -0.09 -32.20 -6.24
C HIS A 318 -0.69 -31.92 -4.85
N SER A 319 -0.53 -30.68 -4.41
CA SER A 319 -0.92 -30.20 -3.10
C SER A 319 -1.20 -28.70 -3.18
N TYR A 320 -2.37 -28.27 -2.70
CA TYR A 320 -2.74 -26.85 -2.69
C TYR A 320 -3.32 -26.46 -1.35
N ARG A 321 -2.73 -25.45 -0.69
CA ARG A 321 -3.24 -24.89 0.56
C ARG A 321 -3.37 -23.38 0.45
N ALA A 322 -4.54 -22.86 0.79
CA ALA A 322 -4.79 -21.42 0.89
C ALA A 322 -5.40 -21.06 2.24
N ILE A 323 -5.25 -19.78 2.65
CA ILE A 323 -5.85 -19.28 3.90
C ILE A 323 -7.37 -19.44 3.84
N GLY A 324 -7.94 -20.13 4.83
CA GLY A 324 -9.39 -20.30 4.96
C GLY A 324 -10.02 -21.25 3.95
N GLU A 325 -9.20 -22.05 3.26
CA GLU A 325 -9.67 -23.14 2.41
C GLU A 325 -9.08 -24.45 2.94
N LYS A 326 -9.82 -25.20 3.76
CA LYS A 326 -9.38 -26.51 4.22
C LYS A 326 -9.30 -27.45 3.03
N THR A 327 -8.07 -27.72 2.65
CA THR A 327 -7.69 -28.75 1.70
C THR A 327 -6.97 -29.81 2.54
N ASN A 328 -7.29 -31.09 2.37
CA ASN A 328 -6.64 -32.18 3.12
C ASN A 328 -5.25 -32.44 2.56
N VAL A 329 -4.37 -31.44 2.58
CA VAL A 329 -3.16 -31.43 1.73
C VAL A 329 -2.00 -32.20 2.35
N TRP A 330 -2.01 -32.37 3.66
CA TRP A 330 -0.87 -32.87 4.41
C TRP A 330 -1.22 -34.13 5.21
N GLU A 331 -2.31 -34.83 4.90
CA GLU A 331 -2.65 -36.11 5.55
C GLU A 331 -1.91 -37.30 4.93
#